data_AF-A0A947T0P2-F1
#
_entry.id   AF-A0A947T0P2-F1
#
_cell.length_a   1.000
_cell.length_b   1.000
_cell.length_c   1.000
_cell.angle_alpha   90.00
_cell.angle_beta   90.00
_cell.angle_gamma   90.00
#
_symmetry.space_group_name_H-M   'P 1'
#
loop_
_entity.id
_entity.type
_entity.pdbx_description
1 polymer ?
#
loop_
_entity_poly.entity_id
_entity_poly.type
_entity_poly.pdbx_seq_one_letter_code
_entity_poly.pdbx_strand_id
1 'polypeptide(L)' 'MLIDCNDCAMQDTPVCKDCVVTHVLHDISRPLALDDDHADAIELLTQEGLVPGLRLLPKSATG' A
#
# COMPACT_ATOMS: atom_id res chain seq x y z
N MET A 1 8.48 1.71 7.72
CA MET A 1 7.18 1.02 7.59
C MET A 1 7.31 -0.23 6.72
N LEU A 2 6.63 -1.34 7.03
CA LEU A 2 6.61 -2.55 6.18
C LEU A 2 5.26 -2.67 5.48
N ILE A 3 5.27 -2.72 4.14
CA ILE A 3 4.11 -3.02 3.31
C ILE A 3 4.18 -4.49 2.89
N ASP A 4 3.19 -5.28 3.25
CA ASP A 4 3.01 -6.65 2.74
C ASP A 4 1.58 -6.82 2.20
N CYS A 5 1.45 -6.96 0.87
CA CYS A 5 0.16 -7.20 0.23
C CYS A 5 -0.42 -8.59 0.56
N ASN A 6 0.41 -9.57 0.91
CA ASN A 6 -0.04 -10.90 1.29
C ASN A 6 -0.74 -10.92 2.65
N ASP A 7 -0.44 -9.94 3.51
CA ASP A 7 -1.07 -9.80 4.84
C ASP A 7 -2.15 -8.70 4.86
N CYS A 8 -2.55 -8.20 3.69
CA CYS A 8 -3.56 -7.15 3.57
C CYS A 8 -4.98 -7.74 3.48
N ALA A 9 -5.89 -7.31 4.35
CA ALA A 9 -7.30 -7.71 4.35
C ALA A 9 -8.03 -7.33 3.06
N MET A 10 -7.52 -6.33 2.35
CA MET A 10 -8.10 -5.83 1.10
C MET A 10 -7.54 -6.53 -0.14
N GLN A 11 -6.63 -7.50 0.00
CA GLN A 11 -6.07 -8.27 -1.11
C GLN A 11 -7.19 -8.83 -2.01
N ASP A 12 -7.00 -8.73 -3.33
CA ASP A 12 -7.95 -9.15 -4.37
C ASP A 12 -9.31 -8.44 -4.41
N THR A 13 -9.52 -7.40 -3.58
CA THR A 13 -10.72 -6.55 -3.64
C THR A 13 -10.54 -5.38 -4.63
N PRO A 14 -11.66 -4.74 -5.07
CA PRO A 14 -11.57 -3.50 -5.86
C PRO A 14 -10.80 -2.38 -5.15
N VAL A 15 -10.78 -2.37 -3.81
CA VAL A 15 -10.04 -1.39 -3.00
C VAL A 15 -8.52 -1.54 -3.21
N CYS A 16 -8.03 -2.78 -3.35
CA CYS A 16 -6.62 -3.06 -3.63
C CYS A 16 -6.21 -2.61 -5.04
N LYS A 17 -7.10 -2.74 -6.03
CA LYS A 17 -6.81 -2.33 -7.42
C LYS A 17 -6.57 -0.83 -7.57
N ASP A 18 -7.10 -0.05 -6.65
CA ASP A 18 -6.97 1.40 -6.59
C ASP A 18 -6.09 1.83 -5.39
N CYS A 19 -5.15 0.96 -4.99
CA CYS A 19 -4.16 1.25 -3.95
C CYS A 19 -2.87 1.83 -4.56
N VAL A 20 -2.19 2.71 -3.84
CA VAL A 20 -0.87 3.25 -4.22
C VAL A 20 0.12 2.16 -4.66
N VAL A 21 0.06 0.99 -4.02
CA VAL A 21 0.98 -0.12 -4.25
C VAL A 21 0.83 -0.68 -5.67
N THR A 22 -0.39 -0.79 -6.19
CA THR A 22 -0.63 -1.29 -7.54
C THR A 22 -0.18 -0.27 -8.60
N HIS A 23 -0.34 1.02 -8.32
CA HIS A 23 -0.03 2.09 -9.28
C HIS A 23 1.45 2.49 -9.30
N VAL A 24 2.09 2.59 -8.15
CA VAL A 24 3.47 3.08 -8.02
C VAL A 24 4.48 1.93 -8.03
N LEU A 25 4.13 0.78 -7.45
CA LEU A 25 5.10 -0.24 -7.11
C LEU A 25 4.92 -1.57 -7.85
N HIS A 26 3.83 -1.74 -8.63
CA HIS A 26 3.51 -2.85 -9.54
C HIS A 26 3.78 -4.27 -8.98
N ASP A 27 2.71 -5.03 -8.76
CA ASP A 27 2.74 -6.48 -8.44
C ASP A 27 3.87 -6.90 -7.47
N ILE A 28 3.89 -6.27 -6.28
CA ILE A 28 4.87 -6.64 -5.26
C ILE A 28 4.43 -7.96 -4.61
N SER A 29 4.97 -9.07 -5.09
CA SER A 29 4.75 -10.39 -4.45
C SER A 29 5.51 -10.57 -3.13
N ARG A 30 6.25 -9.53 -2.68
CA ARG A 30 7.20 -9.58 -1.56
C ARG A 30 7.08 -8.34 -0.66
N PRO A 31 7.36 -8.45 0.64
CA PRO A 31 7.28 -7.31 1.54
C PRO A 31 8.24 -6.19 1.12
N LEU A 32 7.75 -4.95 1.15
CA LEU A 32 8.54 -3.74 0.87
C LEU A 32 8.71 -2.94 2.15
N ALA A 33 9.96 -2.72 2.54
CA ALA A 33 10.29 -1.76 3.58
C ALA A 33 10.37 -0.36 2.97
N LEU A 34 9.57 0.56 3.50
CA LEU A 34 9.69 1.99 3.24
C LEU A 34 10.39 2.65 4.42
N ASP A 35 11.38 3.49 4.14
CA ASP A 35 11.88 4.46 5.11
C ASP A 35 10.95 5.68 5.18
N ASP A 36 11.29 6.62 6.05
CA ASP A 36 10.46 7.79 6.35
C ASP A 36 10.40 8.74 5.13
N ASP A 37 11.51 8.96 4.43
CA ASP A 37 11.57 9.82 3.24
C ASP A 37 10.64 9.28 2.13
N HIS A 38 10.62 7.96 1.92
CA HIS A 38 9.70 7.35 0.95
C HIS A 38 8.24 7.43 1.39
N ALA A 39 7.95 7.32 2.68
CA ALA A 39 6.59 7.45 3.21
C ALA A 39 6.07 8.88 3.01
N ASP A 40 6.88 9.88 3.33
CA ASP A 40 6.55 11.30 3.16
C ASP A 40 6.30 11.65 1.68
N ALA A 41 7.13 11.12 0.78
CA ALA A 41 6.94 11.31 -0.66
C ALA A 41 5.61 10.74 -1.16
N ILE A 42 5.24 9.54 -0.70
CA ILE A 42 3.94 8.92 -1.06
C ILE A 42 2.78 9.73 -0.51
N GLU A 43 2.89 10.26 0.70
CA GLU A 43 1.85 11.11 1.29
C GLU A 43 1.66 12.39 0.46
N LEU A 44 2.75 13.07 0.10
CA LEU A 44 2.70 14.28 -0.72
C LEU A 44 2.04 14.01 -2.08
N LEU A 45 2.42 12.93 -2.76
CA LEU A 45 1.81 12.56 -4.04
C LEU A 45 0.32 12.23 -3.90
N THR A 46 -0.08 11.67 -2.76
CA THR A 46 -1.49 11.38 -2.46
C THR A 46 -2.28 12.66 -2.26
N GLN A 47 -1.73 13.62 -1.50
CA GLN A 47 -2.36 14.92 -1.23
C GLN A 47 -2.61 15.71 -2.53
N GLU A 48 -1.67 15.64 -3.47
CA GLU A 48 -1.78 16.28 -4.78
C GLU A 48 -2.65 15.48 -5.78
N GLY A 49 -3.18 14.32 -5.39
CA GLY A 49 -4.03 13.47 -6.24
C GLY A 49 -3.29 12.79 -7.38
N LEU A 50 -1.95 12.74 -7.34
CA LEU A 50 -1.12 12.10 -8.35
C LEU A 50 -1.09 10.58 -8.22
N VAL A 51 -1.28 10.07 -7.01
CA VAL A 51 -1.39 8.66 -6.71
C VAL A 51 -2.55 8.40 -5.75
N PRO A 52 -3.18 7.21 -5.79
CA PRO A 52 -4.11 6.82 -4.73
C PRO A 52 -3.38 6.73 -3.39
N GLY A 53 -4.09 6.90 -2.28
CA GLY A 53 -3.50 6.69 -0.94
C GLY A 53 -3.19 5.23 -0.64
N LEU A 54 -2.37 4.99 0.40
CA LEU A 54 -2.11 3.65 0.92
C LEU A 54 -3.39 3.11 1.60
N ARG A 55 -3.93 2.01 1.06
CA ARG A 55 -5.15 1.33 1.59
C ARG A 55 -4.83 0.00 2.25
N LEU A 56 -3.59 -0.14 2.72
CA LEU A 56 -3.14 -1.34 3.39
C LEU A 56 -3.86 -1.43 4.74
N LEU A 57 -4.63 -2.50 4.90
CA LEU A 57 -5.29 -2.84 6.15
C LEU A 57 -4.78 -4.22 6.54
N PRO A 58 -4.22 -4.41 7.74
CA PRO A 58 -3.77 -5.72 8.17
C PRO A 58 -4.96 -6.70 8.18
N LYS A 59 -4.76 -7.93 7.70
CA LYS A 59 -5.67 -9.03 8.00
C LYS A 59 -5.79 -9.06 9.52
N SER A 60 -7.01 -9.01 10.04
CA SER A 60 -7.21 -9.23 11.48
C SER A 60 -6.44 -10.50 11.83
N ALA A 61 -5.55 -10.43 12.82
CA ALA A 61 -4.94 -11.62 13.38
C ALA A 61 -6.08 -12.44 13.99
N THR A 62 -6.69 -13.30 13.18
CA THR A 62 -7.61 -14.32 13.64
C THR A 62 -6.74 -15.28 14.44
N GLY A 63 -6.78 -15.13 15.77
CA GLY A 63 -6.30 -16.14 16.71
C GLY A 63 -7.09 -17.43 16.58
#